data_AF-A0A7V1ZIT6-F1
#
_entry.id   AF-A0A7V1ZIT6-F1
#
_cell.length_a   1.000
_cell.length_b   1.000
_cell.length_c   1.000
_cell.angle_alpha   90.00
_cell.angle_beta   90.00
_cell.angle_gamma   90.00
#
_symmetry.space_group_name_H-M   'P 1'
#
loop_
_entity.id
_entity.type
_entity.pdbx_description
1 polymer ?
#
loop_
_entity_poly.entity_id
_entity_poly.type
_entity_poly.pdbx_seq_one_letter_code
_entity_poly.pdbx_strand_id
1 'polypeptide(L)'
;MLSSKSKTQGERLPTWEQAVAVGLAQGVAVFPGLSRSGTTISVGLAVGVTRPWAADFSFLLSLPAVAGATLVEVMREKDALMASGSQWLAPALAGGLAAAVTGLFALTAVRKLVRSGRLAVFAWYLLPLCLLVVAGYFLGWWA
;
A
#
# COMPACT_ATOMS: atom_id res chain seq x y z
N MET A 1 0.97 29.12 -25.04
CA MET A 1 2.13 28.23 -24.74
C MET A 1 2.07 27.50 -23.40
N LEU A 2 1.24 27.89 -22.41
CA LEU A 2 1.13 27.19 -21.11
C LEU A 2 0.25 25.92 -21.12
N SER A 3 -0.62 25.76 -22.13
CA SER A 3 -1.54 24.61 -22.24
C SER A 3 -0.87 23.30 -22.68
N SER A 4 0.28 23.38 -23.37
CA SER A 4 1.01 22.19 -23.86
C SER A 4 1.69 21.41 -22.72
N LYS A 5 2.30 22.10 -21.74
CA LYS A 5 3.04 21.46 -20.63
C LYS A 5 2.16 20.60 -19.72
N SER A 6 0.88 20.95 -19.57
CA SER A 6 -0.04 20.23 -18.68
C SER A 6 -0.46 18.87 -19.22
N LYS A 7 -0.59 18.70 -20.55
CA LYS A 7 -0.93 17.41 -21.16
C LYS A 7 0.25 16.45 -21.14
N THR A 8 1.46 16.93 -21.39
CA THR A 8 2.68 16.10 -21.41
C THR A 8 3.13 15.63 -20.03
N GLN A 9 2.84 16.39 -18.95
CA GLN A 9 3.22 15.97 -17.61
C GLN A 9 2.46 14.72 -17.12
N GLY A 10 1.19 14.54 -17.50
CA GLY A 10 0.41 13.36 -17.11
C GLY A 10 0.93 12.03 -17.68
N GLU A 11 1.68 12.08 -18.78
CA GLU A 11 2.17 10.89 -19.51
C GLU A 11 3.63 10.56 -19.21
N ARG A 12 4.39 11.46 -18.55
CA ARG A 12 5.81 11.24 -18.29
C ARG A 12 6.02 10.23 -17.18
N LEU A 13 6.66 9.11 -17.53
CA LEU A 13 7.13 8.09 -16.59
C LEU A 13 8.04 8.69 -15.51
N PRO A 14 8.05 8.10 -14.29
CA PRO A 14 9.03 8.46 -13.27
C PRO A 14 10.46 8.29 -13.79
N THR A 15 11.32 9.26 -13.48
CA THR A 15 12.75 9.15 -13.74
C THR A 15 13.40 8.13 -12.79
N TRP A 16 14.62 7.68 -13.12
CA TRP A 16 15.36 6.75 -12.27
C TRP A 16 15.57 7.27 -10.85
N GLU A 17 15.94 8.55 -10.71
CA GLU A 17 16.15 9.21 -9.41
C GLU A 17 14.87 9.19 -8.57
N GLN A 18 13.73 9.50 -9.19
CA GLN A 18 12.43 9.46 -8.53
C GLN A 18 12.04 8.02 -8.13
N ALA A 19 12.30 7.05 -9.01
CA ALA A 19 12.02 5.64 -8.73
C ALA A 19 12.85 5.12 -7.54
N VAL A 20 14.14 5.46 -7.48
CA VAL A 20 15.03 5.10 -6.36
C VAL A 20 14.55 5.75 -5.06
N ALA A 21 14.20 7.04 -5.07
CA ALA A 21 13.68 7.73 -3.89
C ALA A 21 12.41 7.07 -3.33
N VAL A 22 11.47 6.70 -4.22
CA VAL A 22 10.25 5.99 -3.82
C VAL A 22 10.57 4.57 -3.33
N GLY A 23 11.52 3.86 -3.93
CA GLY A 23 11.99 2.55 -3.49
C GLY A 23 12.59 2.57 -2.08
N LEU A 24 13.43 3.56 -1.78
CA LEU A 24 13.98 3.78 -0.44
C LEU A 24 12.87 4.06 0.58
N ALA A 25 11.89 4.88 0.21
CA ALA A 25 10.72 5.15 1.04
C ALA A 25 9.88 3.89 1.30
N GLN A 26 9.78 2.97 0.32
CA GLN A 26 9.14 1.67 0.52
C GLN A 26 9.90 0.81 1.54
N GLY A 27 11.24 0.85 1.54
CA GLY A 27 12.07 0.16 2.54
C GLY A 27 11.80 0.66 3.96
N VAL A 28 11.63 1.97 4.14
CA VAL A 28 11.23 2.56 5.43
C VAL A 28 9.82 2.13 5.83
N ALA A 29 8.92 1.95 4.86
CA ALA A 29 7.54 1.57 5.13
C ALA A 29 7.34 0.12 5.64
N VAL A 30 8.42 -0.61 5.92
CA VAL A 30 8.38 -1.89 6.65
C VAL A 30 8.04 -1.69 8.13
N PHE A 31 8.27 -0.51 8.69
CA PHE A 31 7.92 -0.25 10.09
C PHE A 31 6.40 -0.45 10.33
N PRO A 32 6.03 -1.16 11.40
CA PRO A 32 4.62 -1.44 11.70
C PRO A 32 3.87 -0.12 11.92
N GLY A 33 2.64 -0.06 11.40
CA GLY A 33 1.79 1.13 11.46
C GLY A 33 2.04 2.16 10.35
N LEU A 34 3.13 2.06 9.58
CA LEU A 34 3.30 2.87 8.39
C LEU A 34 2.48 2.32 7.22
N SER A 35 1.71 3.21 6.58
CA SER A 35 1.02 2.88 5.34
C SER A 35 2.01 2.87 4.18
N ARG A 36 2.37 1.69 3.67
CA ARG A 36 3.27 1.59 2.50
C ARG A 36 2.82 2.46 1.33
N SER A 37 1.58 2.28 0.85
CA SER A 37 1.06 3.07 -0.27
C SER A 37 1.01 4.56 0.06
N GLY A 38 0.64 4.94 1.28
CA GLY A 38 0.70 6.33 1.74
C GLY A 38 2.11 6.91 1.65
N THR A 39 3.11 6.19 2.16
CA THR A 39 4.52 6.60 2.17
C THR A 39 5.07 6.75 0.75
N THR A 40 4.94 5.73 -0.09
CA THR A 40 5.48 5.73 -1.46
C THR A 40 4.79 6.74 -2.36
N ILE A 41 3.46 6.91 -2.24
CA ILE A 41 2.72 7.93 -3.00
C ILE A 41 3.12 9.33 -2.52
N SER A 42 3.21 9.56 -1.21
CA SER A 42 3.57 10.87 -0.66
C SER A 42 4.98 11.28 -1.06
N VAL A 43 5.96 10.37 -0.95
CA VAL A 43 7.33 10.63 -1.42
C VAL A 43 7.35 10.81 -2.93
N GLY A 44 6.64 9.98 -3.70
CA GLY A 44 6.54 10.13 -5.15
C GLY A 44 6.03 11.53 -5.56
N LEU A 45 4.97 12.00 -4.92
CA LEU A 45 4.45 13.36 -5.14
C LEU A 45 5.47 14.43 -4.72
N ALA A 46 6.16 14.23 -3.59
CA ALA A 46 7.16 15.18 -3.07
C ALA A 46 8.38 15.31 -4.00
N VAL A 47 8.82 14.22 -4.64
CA VAL A 47 9.92 14.24 -5.63
C VAL A 47 9.43 14.57 -7.05
N GLY A 48 8.18 14.99 -7.21
CA GLY A 48 7.64 15.52 -8.47
C GLY A 48 7.09 14.48 -9.45
N VAL A 49 6.81 13.25 -9.01
CA VAL A 49 6.03 12.29 -9.81
C VAL A 49 4.61 12.79 -9.94
N THR A 50 4.02 12.70 -11.12
CA THR A 50 2.65 13.16 -11.34
C THR A 50 1.64 12.27 -10.63
N ARG A 51 0.50 12.85 -10.19
CA ARG A 51 -0.52 12.12 -9.42
C ARG A 51 -0.98 10.79 -10.04
N PRO A 52 -1.21 10.68 -11.36
CA PRO A 52 -1.57 9.40 -11.98
C PRO A 52 -0.45 8.36 -11.83
N TRP A 53 0.79 8.75 -12.12
CA TRP A 53 1.95 7.87 -12.01
C TRP A 53 2.34 7.55 -10.57
N ALA A 54 2.17 8.46 -9.62
CA ALA A 54 2.54 8.23 -8.22
C ALA A 54 1.74 7.08 -7.60
N ALA A 55 0.43 7.03 -7.86
CA ALA A 55 -0.42 5.92 -7.44
C ALA A 55 -0.07 4.62 -8.18
N ASP A 56 -0.03 4.66 -9.51
CA ASP A 56 0.16 3.47 -10.34
C ASP A 56 1.55 2.84 -10.10
N PHE A 57 2.60 3.66 -10.02
CA PHE A 57 3.96 3.23 -9.69
C PHE A 57 4.04 2.62 -8.28
N SER A 58 3.41 3.25 -7.28
CA SER A 58 3.37 2.70 -5.93
C SER A 58 2.70 1.33 -5.87
N PHE A 59 1.63 1.11 -6.62
CA PHE A 59 0.93 -0.17 -6.62
C PHE A 59 1.75 -1.26 -7.34
N LEU A 60 2.34 -0.93 -8.48
CA LEU A 60 3.23 -1.85 -9.20
C LEU A 60 4.45 -2.24 -8.36
N LEU A 61 5.09 -1.26 -7.70
CA LEU A 61 6.23 -1.49 -6.81
C LEU A 61 5.88 -2.40 -5.63
N SER A 62 4.62 -2.40 -5.20
CA SER A 62 4.17 -3.24 -4.09
C SER A 62 4.04 -4.72 -4.44
N LEU A 63 3.83 -5.07 -5.71
CA LEU A 63 3.66 -6.47 -6.14
C LEU A 63 4.86 -7.35 -5.78
N PRO A 64 6.12 -7.03 -6.18
CA PRO A 64 7.27 -7.85 -5.81
C PRO A 64 7.52 -7.84 -4.29
N ALA A 65 7.23 -6.73 -3.60
CA ALA A 65 7.40 -6.63 -2.15
C ALA A 65 6.43 -7.53 -1.38
N VAL A 66 5.13 -7.52 -1.72
CA VAL A 66 4.14 -8.41 -1.09
C VAL A 66 4.42 -9.86 -1.46
N ALA A 67 4.69 -10.15 -2.74
CA ALA A 67 4.98 -11.51 -3.17
C ALA A 67 6.20 -12.10 -2.44
N GLY A 68 7.27 -11.31 -2.30
CA GLY A 68 8.45 -11.69 -1.54
C GLY A 68 8.14 -11.91 -0.05
N ALA A 69 7.41 -11.00 0.58
CA ALA A 69 7.01 -11.14 1.99
C ALA A 69 6.15 -12.39 2.22
N THR A 70 5.15 -12.64 1.36
CA THR A 70 4.31 -13.84 1.43
C THR A 70 5.12 -15.11 1.25
N LEU A 71 6.08 -15.14 0.31
CA LEU A 71 6.93 -16.31 0.11
C LEU A 71 7.76 -16.62 1.36
N VAL A 72 8.38 -15.59 1.95
CA VAL A 72 9.16 -15.75 3.19
C VAL A 72 8.28 -16.25 4.32
N GLU A 73 7.06 -15.72 4.47
CA GLU A 73 6.14 -16.14 5.53
C GLU A 73 5.70 -17.60 5.37
N VAL A 74 5.34 -18.02 4.15
CA VAL A 74 4.99 -19.41 3.84
C VAL A 74 6.17 -20.35 4.12
N MET A 75 7.40 -19.93 3.82
CA MET A 75 8.59 -20.72 4.10
C MET A 75 8.85 -20.86 5.61
N ARG A 76 8.54 -19.83 6.41
CA ARG A 76 8.68 -19.87 7.87
C ARG A 76 7.62 -20.74 8.53
N GLU A 77 6.38 -20.68 8.03
CA GLU A 77 5.23 -21.41 8.58
C GLU A 77 5.02 -22.81 7.96
N LYS A 78 5.93 -23.25 7.07
CA LYS A 78 5.78 -24.50 6.30
C LYS A 78 5.50 -25.72 7.19
N ASP A 79 6.16 -25.82 8.34
CA ASP A 79 6.07 -27.01 9.20
C ASP A 79 4.72 -27.05 9.92
N ALA A 80 4.21 -25.87 10.34
CA ALA A 80 2.87 -25.72 10.90
C ALA A 80 1.78 -26.01 9.85
N LEU A 81 1.96 -25.53 8.62
CA LEU A 81 1.07 -25.82 7.50
C LEU A 81 1.01 -27.33 7.21
N MET A 82 2.16 -28.02 7.18
CA MET A 82 2.21 -29.47 6.97
C MET A 82 1.55 -30.24 8.12
N ALA A 83 1.78 -29.82 9.37
CA ALA A 83 1.15 -30.43 10.54
C ALA A 83 -0.38 -30.29 10.53
N SER A 84 -0.89 -29.17 10.01
CA SER A 84 -2.34 -28.90 9.88
C SER A 84 -3.02 -29.58 8.68
N GLY A 85 -2.27 -30.32 7.85
CA GLY A 85 -2.79 -31.03 6.69
C GLY A 85 -3.45 -30.09 5.68
N SER A 86 -4.74 -30.28 5.39
CA SER A 86 -5.52 -29.44 4.46
C SER A 86 -6.44 -28.43 5.15
N GLN A 87 -6.46 -28.38 6.49
CA GLN A 87 -7.42 -27.56 7.25
C GLN A 87 -7.24 -26.05 7.02
N TRP A 88 -6.03 -25.62 6.70
CA TRP A 88 -5.70 -24.22 6.41
C TRP A 88 -6.17 -23.76 5.02
N LEU A 89 -6.43 -24.69 4.09
CA LEU A 89 -6.66 -24.34 2.68
C LEU A 89 -7.97 -23.58 2.47
N ALA A 90 -9.06 -24.05 3.09
CA ALA A 90 -10.37 -23.41 2.98
C ALA A 90 -10.37 -21.95 3.52
N PRO A 91 -9.90 -21.66 4.75
CA PRO A 91 -9.83 -20.28 5.22
C PRO A 91 -8.83 -19.42 4.44
N ALA A 92 -7.71 -19.98 3.97
CA ALA A 92 -6.75 -19.26 3.14
C ALA A 92 -7.36 -18.84 1.79
N LEU A 93 -8.11 -19.72 1.12
CA LEU A 93 -8.80 -19.39 -0.12
C LEU A 93 -9.93 -18.39 0.09
N ALA A 94 -10.75 -18.57 1.14
CA ALA A 94 -11.83 -17.64 1.46
C ALA A 94 -11.30 -16.24 1.79
N GLY A 95 -10.26 -16.16 2.65
CA GLY A 95 -9.59 -14.92 3.00
C GLY A 95 -8.90 -14.28 1.80
N GLY A 96 -8.22 -15.08 0.96
CA GLY A 96 -7.58 -14.62 -0.26
C GLY A 96 -8.55 -14.03 -1.27
N LEU A 97 -9.69 -14.69 -1.50
CA LEU A 97 -10.76 -14.18 -2.37
C LEU A 97 -11.38 -12.91 -1.81
N ALA A 98 -11.69 -12.88 -0.50
CA ALA A 98 -12.23 -11.69 0.15
C ALA A 98 -11.25 -10.51 0.05
N ALA A 99 -9.95 -10.75 0.31
CA ALA A 99 -8.89 -9.75 0.18
C ALA A 99 -8.70 -9.27 -1.27
N ALA A 100 -8.81 -10.16 -2.26
CA ALA A 100 -8.72 -9.78 -3.67
C ALA A 100 -9.88 -8.85 -4.07
N VAL A 101 -11.11 -9.23 -3.74
CA VAL A 101 -12.31 -8.43 -4.07
C VAL A 101 -12.27 -7.07 -3.38
N THR A 102 -12.07 -7.05 -2.06
CA THR A 102 -12.00 -5.81 -1.28
C THR A 102 -10.80 -4.96 -1.68
N GLY A 103 -9.66 -5.59 -1.98
CA GLY A 103 -8.45 -4.95 -2.46
C GLY A 103 -8.66 -4.21 -3.79
N LEU A 104 -9.41 -4.78 -4.74
CA LEU A 104 -9.74 -4.11 -6.01
C LEU A 104 -10.60 -2.86 -5.80
N PHE A 105 -11.56 -2.91 -4.87
CA PHE A 105 -12.35 -1.74 -4.49
C PHE A 105 -11.48 -0.67 -3.84
N ALA A 106 -10.66 -1.05 -2.86
CA ALA A 106 -9.75 -0.14 -2.18
C ALA A 106 -8.75 0.51 -3.13
N LEU A 107 -8.16 -0.27 -4.05
CA LEU A 107 -7.25 0.19 -5.09
C LEU A 107 -7.89 1.29 -5.94
N THR A 108 -9.13 1.07 -6.38
CA THR A 108 -9.88 2.03 -7.19
C THR A 108 -10.18 3.31 -6.39
N ALA A 109 -10.58 3.17 -5.12
CA ALA A 109 -10.87 4.30 -4.24
C ALA A 109 -9.63 5.17 -3.99
N VAL A 110 -8.50 4.56 -3.62
CA VAL A 110 -7.24 5.27 -3.36
C VAL A 110 -6.74 5.94 -4.65
N ARG A 111 -6.76 5.23 -5.79
CA ARG A 111 -6.36 5.82 -7.08
C ARG A 111 -7.19 7.05 -7.44
N LYS A 112 -8.51 7.01 -7.22
CA LYS A 112 -9.41 8.15 -7.41
C LYS A 112 -9.06 9.31 -6.46
N LEU A 113 -8.75 9.02 -5.21
CA LEU A 113 -8.40 10.02 -4.20
C LEU A 113 -7.09 10.75 -4.54
N VAL A 114 -6.07 10.01 -4.96
CA VAL A 114 -4.78 10.58 -5.38
C VAL A 114 -4.94 11.45 -6.62
N ARG A 115 -5.65 10.94 -7.64
CA ARG A 115 -5.92 11.69 -8.89
C ARG A 115 -6.69 12.98 -8.65
N SER A 116 -7.62 12.99 -7.70
CA SER A 116 -8.36 14.21 -7.30
C SER A 116 -7.58 15.14 -6.38
N GLY A 117 -6.33 14.82 -6.02
CA GLY A 117 -5.51 15.63 -5.13
C GLY A 117 -6.01 15.65 -3.68
N ARG A 118 -6.87 14.70 -3.30
CA ARG A 118 -7.55 14.66 -1.99
C ARG A 118 -6.90 13.65 -1.03
N LEU A 119 -5.62 13.33 -1.21
CA LEU A 119 -4.91 12.37 -0.35
C LEU A 119 -4.98 12.75 1.13
N ALA A 120 -5.07 14.05 1.45
CA ALA A 120 -5.26 14.53 2.83
C ALA A 120 -6.53 13.98 3.51
N VAL A 121 -7.60 13.67 2.76
CA VAL A 121 -8.82 13.05 3.32
C VAL A 121 -8.49 11.69 3.94
N PHE A 122 -7.55 10.94 3.35
CA PHE A 122 -7.09 9.68 3.91
C PHE A 122 -6.31 9.88 5.22
N ALA A 123 -5.51 10.95 5.32
CA ALA A 123 -4.82 11.30 6.57
C ALA A 123 -5.81 11.64 7.69
N TRP A 124 -6.89 12.37 7.37
CA TRP A 124 -7.96 12.66 8.34
C TRP A 124 -8.70 11.40 8.82
N TYR A 125 -8.78 10.36 8.00
CA TYR A 125 -9.31 9.06 8.42
C TYR A 125 -8.32 8.29 9.34
N LEU A 126 -7.01 8.41 9.10
CA LEU A 126 -6.00 7.72 9.90
C LEU A 126 -5.86 8.25 11.32
N LEU A 127 -6.05 9.56 11.55
CA LEU A 127 -5.95 10.16 12.89
C LEU A 127 -6.92 9.54 13.92
N PRO A 128 -8.25 9.51 13.69
CA PRO A 128 -9.17 8.88 14.63
C PRO A 128 -8.96 7.37 14.73
N LEU A 129 -8.57 6.70 13.64
CA LEU A 129 -8.22 5.28 13.68
C LEU A 129 -7.02 5.02 14.60
N CYS A 130 -5.99 5.85 14.51
CA CYS A 130 -4.82 5.78 15.39
C CYS A 130 -5.21 5.98 16.85
N LEU A 131 -6.02 7.01 17.15
CA LEU A 131 -6.52 7.25 18.50
C LEU A 131 -7.33 6.06 19.03
N LEU A 132 -8.17 5.44 18.20
CA LEU A 132 -8.97 4.27 18.56
C LEU A 132 -8.09 3.06 18.86
N VAL A 133 -7.07 2.78 18.06
CA VAL A 133 -6.13 1.68 18.30
C VAL A 133 -5.34 1.89 19.59
N VAL A 134 -4.85 3.12 19.82
CA VAL A 134 -4.12 3.48 21.06
C VAL A 134 -5.03 3.34 22.28
N ALA A 135 -6.26 3.87 22.22
CA ALA A 135 -7.23 3.72 23.30
C ALA A 135 -7.55 2.25 23.58
N GLY A 136 -7.77 1.46 22.53
CA GLY A 136 -8.03 0.03 22.63
C GLY A 136 -6.93 -0.76 23.32
N TYR A 137 -5.67 -0.38 23.08
CA TYR A 137 -4.52 -0.94 23.79
C TYR A 137 -4.59 -0.66 25.30
N PHE A 138 -4.82 0.59 25.70
CA PHE A 138 -4.93 0.95 27.13
C PHE A 138 -6.17 0.39 27.82
N LEU A 139 -7.24 0.13 27.06
CA LEU A 139 -8.47 -0.50 27.55
C LEU A 139 -8.39 -2.03 27.60
N GLY A 140 -7.27 -2.62 27.18
CA GLY A 140 -7.05 -4.06 27.27
C GLY A 140 -7.79 -4.90 26.23
N TRP A 141 -8.12 -4.37 25.04
CA TRP A 141 -8.76 -5.17 23.97
C TRP A 141 -7.93 -6.37 23.51
N TRP A 142 -6.63 -6.36 23.77
CA TRP A 142 -5.67 -7.37 23.34
C TRP A 142 -5.04 -8.15 24.52
N ALA A 143 -5.56 -7.96 25.74
CA ALA A 143 -5.18 -8.67 26.95
C ALA A 143 -6.19 -9.78 27.25
#